data_AF-A0A962R0S2-F1
#
_entry.id   AF-A0A962R0S2-F1
#
_cell.length_a   1.000
_cell.length_b   1.000
_cell.length_c   1.000
_cell.angle_alpha   90.00
_cell.angle_beta   90.00
_cell.angle_gamma   90.00
#
_symmetry.space_group_name_H-M   'P 1'
#
loop_
_entity.id
_entity.type
_entity.pdbx_description
1 polymer ?
#
loop_
_entity_poly.entity_id
_entity_poly.type
_entity_poly.pdbx_seq_one_letter_code
_entity_poly.pdbx_strand_id
1 'polypeptide(L)'
;MSADTLCQTPFGALRLQRYPARRDEPLQAWCSADLLLLEELHRLGAGGDQLLVVNDEHGALAIPPAAGQLWTDSALAALALAHNLEANGRPAITVTWSTDTPAATASVVALRVPKQLPYLEYQLARLADRIAVGSTVLAAGMDKHLSPRVASLLEHYIGPTQRHRGQRKARLFSACRDARAAASPPGEAAYHCEAAGVELRAQANVFSRDRLDGGSRLLLEVLPRLSPATTVIDLACGNGVLGLAALRQGLASELVFADESAMAIASARGNVARLVP
;
A
#
# COMPACT_ATOMS: atom_id res chain seq x y z
N MET A 1 -7.99 25.57 -16.94
CA MET A 1 -7.20 24.48 -17.55
C MET A 1 -6.40 23.87 -16.43
N SER A 2 -6.94 22.84 -15.76
CA SER A 2 -6.34 22.25 -14.56
C SER A 2 -5.02 21.53 -14.90
N ALA A 3 -4.17 21.35 -13.90
CA ALA A 3 -2.76 20.90 -13.93
C ALA A 3 -2.30 20.01 -15.10
N ASP A 4 -1.03 20.14 -15.46
CA ASP A 4 -0.36 19.31 -16.47
C ASP A 4 -0.56 17.82 -16.16
N THR A 5 -1.47 17.19 -16.91
CA THR A 5 -1.81 15.76 -16.83
C THR A 5 -0.94 14.93 -17.78
N LEU A 6 -0.08 15.56 -18.58
CA LEU A 6 0.78 14.87 -19.51
C LEU A 6 2.08 14.47 -18.81
N CYS A 7 2.17 13.20 -18.42
CA CYS A 7 3.38 12.64 -17.85
C CYS A 7 4.35 12.25 -18.98
N GLN A 8 5.52 12.88 -19.02
CA GLN A 8 6.60 12.52 -19.93
C GLN A 8 7.48 11.44 -19.29
N THR A 9 7.60 10.30 -19.95
CA THR A 9 8.39 9.16 -19.47
C THR A 9 9.34 8.65 -20.56
N PRO A 10 10.38 7.87 -20.20
CA PRO A 10 11.20 7.16 -21.17
C PRO A 10 10.44 6.16 -22.06
N PHE A 11 9.22 5.77 -21.68
CA PHE A 11 8.34 4.87 -22.43
C PHE A 11 7.32 5.63 -23.30
N GLY A 12 7.45 6.95 -23.40
CA GLY A 12 6.52 7.84 -24.10
C GLY A 12 5.66 8.68 -23.15
N ALA A 13 4.81 9.51 -23.74
CA ALA A 13 3.92 10.40 -23.01
C ALA A 13 2.58 9.71 -22.68
N LEU A 14 2.09 9.89 -21.46
CA LEU A 14 0.80 9.37 -21.00
C LEU A 14 -0.02 10.47 -20.34
N ARG A 15 -1.33 10.43 -20.52
CA ARG A 15 -2.24 11.33 -19.79
C ARG A 15 -2.65 10.66 -18.48
N LEU A 16 -2.13 11.14 -17.36
CA LEU A 16 -2.40 10.59 -16.04
C LEU A 16 -3.15 11.59 -15.17
N GLN A 17 -4.19 11.11 -14.49
CA GLN A 17 -5.00 11.89 -13.57
C GLN A 17 -5.03 11.24 -12.19
N ARG A 18 -5.14 12.09 -11.15
CA ARG A 18 -5.42 11.61 -9.80
C ARG A 18 -6.84 11.08 -9.73
N TYR A 19 -7.07 10.15 -8.81
CA TYR A 19 -8.40 9.60 -8.55
C TYR A 19 -8.83 9.86 -7.09
N PRO A 20 -10.10 10.25 -6.86
CA PRO A 20 -11.05 10.72 -7.87
C PRO A 20 -10.58 12.05 -8.51
N ALA A 21 -10.89 12.25 -9.78
CA ALA A 21 -10.51 13.47 -10.48
C ALA A 21 -11.22 14.69 -9.85
N ARG A 22 -10.48 15.78 -9.62
CA ARG A 22 -11.00 17.02 -9.04
C ARG A 22 -10.80 18.19 -10.00
N ARG A 23 -11.74 19.14 -9.97
CA ARG A 23 -11.53 20.44 -10.63
C ARG A 23 -10.39 21.17 -9.92
N ASP A 24 -9.53 21.82 -10.71
CA ASP A 24 -8.39 22.60 -10.23
C ASP A 24 -7.43 21.82 -9.32
N GLU A 25 -7.20 20.55 -9.65
CA GLU A 25 -6.27 19.67 -8.92
C GLU A 25 -4.84 20.25 -8.91
N PRO A 26 -4.29 20.61 -7.73
CA PRO A 26 -2.93 21.17 -7.63
C PRO A 26 -1.84 20.10 -7.67
N LEU A 27 -2.17 18.81 -7.44
CA LEU A 27 -1.21 17.73 -7.39
C LEU A 27 -1.21 16.90 -8.68
N GLN A 28 -0.04 16.37 -9.03
CA GLN A 28 0.08 15.46 -10.16
C GLN A 28 -0.25 14.01 -9.77
N ALA A 29 -0.55 13.19 -10.78
CA ALA A 29 -0.76 11.75 -10.62
C ALA A 29 0.56 10.97 -10.47
N TRP A 30 1.70 11.65 -10.54
CA TRP A 30 3.02 11.07 -10.37
C TRP A 30 3.89 12.03 -9.56
N CYS A 31 5.05 11.55 -9.16
CA CYS A 31 6.08 12.34 -8.52
C CYS A 31 7.48 11.96 -9.04
N SER A 32 8.50 12.68 -8.59
CA SER A 32 9.88 12.49 -9.04
C SER A 32 10.39 11.06 -8.88
N ALA A 33 9.94 10.34 -7.85
CA ALA A 33 10.43 9.00 -7.60
C ALA A 33 9.80 7.94 -8.52
N ASP A 34 8.58 8.16 -9.01
CA ASP A 34 8.01 7.33 -10.07
C ASP A 34 8.87 7.48 -11.33
N LEU A 35 9.23 8.72 -11.67
CA LEU A 35 10.11 9.02 -12.80
C LEU A 35 11.50 8.38 -12.65
N LEU A 36 12.11 8.41 -11.46
CA LEU A 36 13.39 7.73 -11.22
C LEU A 36 13.29 6.21 -11.39
N LEU A 37 12.18 5.60 -10.96
CA LEU A 37 11.95 4.17 -11.19
C LEU A 37 11.78 3.88 -12.69
N LEU A 38 11.03 4.70 -13.42
CA LEU A 38 10.83 4.54 -14.86
C LEU A 38 12.12 4.71 -15.67
N GLU A 39 12.96 5.69 -15.31
CA GLU A 39 14.30 5.88 -15.91
C GLU A 39 15.15 4.62 -15.76
N GLU A 40 15.14 4.01 -14.58
CA GLU A 40 15.94 2.81 -14.31
C GLU A 40 15.33 1.53 -14.92
N LEU A 41 14.00 1.38 -14.90
CA LEU A 41 13.31 0.29 -15.59
C LEU A 41 13.58 0.30 -17.09
N HIS A 42 13.57 1.49 -17.71
CA HIS A 42 13.90 1.66 -19.11
C HIS A 42 15.34 1.26 -19.41
N ARG A 43 16.29 1.66 -18.56
CA ARG A 43 17.70 1.28 -18.67
C ARG A 43 17.91 -0.25 -18.61
N LEU A 44 17.10 -0.95 -17.82
CA LEU A 44 17.13 -2.41 -17.70
C LEU A 44 16.32 -3.13 -18.79
N GLY A 45 15.52 -2.42 -19.60
CA GLY A 45 14.58 -3.03 -20.54
C GLY A 45 13.47 -3.83 -19.84
N ALA A 46 13.11 -3.45 -18.60
CA ALA A 46 12.14 -4.16 -17.78
C ALA A 46 10.71 -3.66 -18.04
N GLY A 47 9.79 -4.59 -18.27
CA GLY A 47 8.35 -4.35 -18.52
C GLY A 47 7.62 -5.66 -18.81
N GLY A 48 6.30 -5.63 -18.97
CA GLY A 48 5.52 -6.85 -19.18
C GLY A 48 5.47 -7.77 -17.95
N ASP A 49 5.32 -9.08 -18.20
CA ASP A 49 5.08 -10.11 -17.18
C ASP A 49 6.22 -10.32 -16.16
N GLN A 50 7.42 -9.88 -16.51
CA GLN A 50 8.62 -9.92 -15.65
C GLN A 50 8.68 -8.78 -14.64
N LEU A 51 7.80 -7.77 -14.74
CA LEU A 51 7.76 -6.61 -13.86
C LEU A 51 6.59 -6.70 -12.87
N LEU A 52 6.93 -6.72 -11.58
CA LEU A 52 5.99 -6.48 -10.49
C LEU A 52 6.11 -5.04 -10.02
N VAL A 53 5.01 -4.29 -10.09
CA VAL A 53 4.93 -2.95 -9.50
C VAL A 53 4.29 -3.03 -8.13
N VAL A 54 4.85 -2.32 -7.15
CA VAL A 54 4.38 -2.31 -5.77
C VAL A 54 4.10 -0.88 -5.31
N ASN A 55 2.90 -0.65 -4.78
CA ASN A 55 2.43 0.64 -4.25
C ASN A 55 2.38 1.81 -5.27
N ASP A 56 2.02 1.56 -6.52
CA ASP A 56 1.74 2.64 -7.48
C ASP A 56 0.38 3.27 -7.18
N GLU A 57 0.36 4.58 -6.87
CA GLU A 57 -0.85 5.29 -6.43
C GLU A 57 -1.83 5.60 -7.56
N HIS A 58 -1.34 5.77 -8.79
CA HIS A 58 -2.17 6.26 -9.91
C HIS A 58 -1.86 5.61 -11.26
N GLY A 59 -1.07 4.53 -11.30
CA GLY A 59 -0.68 3.88 -12.55
C GLY A 59 0.51 4.55 -13.24
N ALA A 60 1.16 5.52 -12.61
CA ALA A 60 2.28 6.23 -13.20
C ALA A 60 3.50 5.33 -13.44
N LEU A 61 3.65 4.28 -12.63
CA LEU A 61 4.77 3.35 -12.68
C LEU A 61 4.40 2.05 -13.42
N ALA A 62 3.15 1.59 -13.29
CA ALA A 62 2.69 0.34 -13.89
C ALA A 62 2.34 0.48 -15.39
N ILE A 63 1.73 1.60 -15.80
CA ILE A 63 1.21 1.77 -17.16
C ILE A 63 2.33 1.92 -18.21
N PRO A 64 3.33 2.81 -18.05
CA PRO A 64 4.32 3.05 -19.10
C PRO A 64 5.11 1.79 -19.55
N PRO A 65 5.64 0.95 -18.64
CA PRO A 65 6.34 -0.28 -19.01
C PRO A 65 5.39 -1.47 -19.24
N ALA A 66 4.07 -1.26 -19.20
CA ALA A 66 3.04 -2.31 -19.26
C ALA A 66 3.32 -3.44 -18.27
N ALA A 67 3.44 -3.12 -16.98
CA ALA A 67 3.73 -4.11 -15.94
C ALA A 67 2.69 -5.25 -15.92
N GLY A 68 3.13 -6.48 -15.69
CA GLY A 68 2.23 -7.63 -15.64
C GLY A 68 1.31 -7.60 -14.41
N GLN A 69 1.79 -7.03 -13.30
CA GLN A 69 1.08 -7.02 -12.02
C GLN A 69 1.30 -5.73 -11.21
N LEU A 70 0.26 -5.29 -10.51
CA LEU A 70 0.30 -4.32 -9.43
C LEU A 70 -0.02 -5.03 -8.10
N TRP A 71 0.88 -4.94 -7.13
CA TRP A 71 0.63 -5.34 -5.74
C TRP A 71 0.39 -4.10 -4.87
N THR A 72 -0.80 -3.98 -4.29
CA THR A 72 -1.23 -2.77 -3.58
C THR A 72 -2.15 -3.07 -2.40
N ASP A 73 -2.12 -2.20 -1.39
CA ASP A 73 -3.10 -2.21 -0.29
C ASP A 73 -4.29 -1.29 -0.55
N SER A 74 -4.23 -0.44 -1.58
CA SER A 74 -5.16 0.67 -1.77
C SER A 74 -6.20 0.42 -2.85
N ALA A 75 -7.47 0.43 -2.46
CA ALA A 75 -8.59 0.39 -3.39
C ALA A 75 -8.62 1.63 -4.30
N LEU A 76 -8.22 2.81 -3.79
CA LEU A 76 -8.10 4.02 -4.58
C LEU A 76 -7.02 3.91 -5.66
N ALA A 77 -5.89 3.26 -5.35
CA ALA A 77 -4.85 2.99 -6.34
C ALA A 77 -5.32 2.06 -7.46
N ALA A 78 -6.06 1.00 -7.12
CA ALA A 78 -6.65 0.10 -8.12
C ALA A 78 -7.65 0.82 -9.04
N LEU A 79 -8.51 1.67 -8.48
CA LEU A 79 -9.44 2.49 -9.26
C LEU A 79 -8.71 3.52 -10.13
N ALA A 80 -7.68 4.18 -9.59
CA ALA A 80 -6.86 5.14 -10.33
C ALA A 80 -6.13 4.48 -11.51
N LEU A 81 -5.58 3.29 -11.30
CA LEU A 81 -4.95 2.49 -12.34
C LEU A 81 -5.96 2.16 -13.45
N ALA A 82 -7.13 1.63 -13.11
CA ALA A 82 -8.16 1.30 -14.09
C ALA A 82 -8.58 2.51 -14.92
N HIS A 83 -8.85 3.65 -14.27
CA HIS A 83 -9.20 4.91 -14.93
C HIS A 83 -8.10 5.39 -15.89
N ASN A 84 -6.84 5.38 -15.44
CA ASN A 84 -5.73 5.83 -16.29
C ASN A 84 -5.38 4.83 -17.39
N LEU A 85 -5.61 3.53 -17.20
CA LEU A 85 -5.47 2.54 -18.28
C LEU A 85 -6.49 2.81 -19.40
N GLU A 86 -7.77 3.00 -19.04
CA GLU A 86 -8.83 3.33 -19.98
C GLU A 86 -8.54 4.64 -20.73
N ALA A 87 -8.18 5.70 -20.00
CA ALA A 87 -7.86 7.01 -20.57
C ALA A 87 -6.68 7.00 -21.56
N ASN A 88 -5.80 5.99 -21.48
CA ASN A 88 -4.67 5.82 -22.39
C ASN A 88 -4.85 4.65 -23.38
N GLY A 89 -6.03 4.02 -23.44
CA GLY A 89 -6.30 2.89 -24.32
C GLY A 89 -5.38 1.68 -24.08
N ARG A 90 -5.02 1.43 -22.81
CA ARG A 90 -4.10 0.37 -22.40
C ARG A 90 -4.87 -0.84 -21.84
N PRO A 91 -4.36 -2.07 -22.02
CA PRO A 91 -5.00 -3.27 -21.49
C PRO A 91 -4.96 -3.29 -19.94
N ALA A 92 -5.87 -4.06 -19.35
CA ALA A 92 -5.91 -4.25 -17.90
C ALA A 92 -4.59 -4.85 -17.36
N ILE A 93 -4.16 -4.38 -16.19
CA ILE A 93 -3.05 -4.95 -15.42
C ILE A 93 -3.64 -5.73 -14.25
N THR A 94 -3.07 -6.90 -13.94
CA THR A 94 -3.54 -7.73 -12.83
C THR A 94 -3.27 -7.03 -11.50
N VAL A 95 -4.31 -6.78 -10.71
CA VAL A 95 -4.19 -6.22 -9.36
C VAL A 95 -4.22 -7.35 -8.34
N THR A 96 -3.20 -7.40 -7.48
CA THR A 96 -3.13 -8.29 -6.32
C THR A 96 -3.20 -7.45 -5.06
N TRP A 97 -4.06 -7.83 -4.12
CA TRP A 97 -4.18 -7.14 -2.85
C TRP A 97 -3.01 -7.46 -1.92
N SER A 98 -2.69 -6.53 -1.03
CA SER A 98 -1.65 -6.66 0.00
C SER A 98 -1.83 -7.88 0.91
N THR A 99 -3.06 -8.38 1.02
CA THR A 99 -3.44 -9.57 1.79
C THR A 99 -3.25 -10.89 1.03
N ASP A 100 -3.00 -10.81 -0.27
CA ASP A 100 -2.78 -11.94 -1.17
C ASP A 100 -1.30 -12.05 -1.59
N THR A 101 -0.98 -13.06 -2.39
CA THR A 101 0.39 -13.32 -2.87
C THR A 101 0.49 -13.05 -4.36
N PRO A 102 1.37 -12.14 -4.83
CA PRO A 102 1.57 -11.90 -6.26
C PRO A 102 2.20 -13.12 -6.96
N ALA A 103 2.02 -13.26 -8.27
CA ALA A 103 2.60 -14.37 -9.03
C ALA A 103 4.15 -14.24 -9.13
N ALA A 104 4.87 -15.36 -9.03
CA ALA A 104 6.35 -15.41 -9.07
C ALA A 104 6.94 -15.33 -10.49
N THR A 105 6.25 -14.67 -11.41
CA THR A 105 6.77 -14.48 -12.77
C THR A 105 7.77 -13.33 -12.86
N ALA A 106 7.83 -12.47 -11.83
CA ALA A 106 8.63 -11.26 -11.84
C ALA A 106 10.12 -11.53 -11.52
N SER A 107 11.00 -11.02 -12.38
CA SER A 107 12.45 -10.94 -12.17
C SER A 107 12.89 -9.51 -11.79
N VAL A 108 12.02 -8.52 -11.99
CA VAL A 108 12.23 -7.13 -11.59
C VAL A 108 11.03 -6.63 -10.78
N VAL A 109 11.31 -6.00 -9.65
CA VAL A 109 10.31 -5.36 -8.79
C VAL A 109 10.56 -3.86 -8.77
N ALA A 110 9.53 -3.06 -9.02
CA ALA A 110 9.57 -1.61 -8.85
C ALA A 110 8.63 -1.20 -7.70
N LEU A 111 9.22 -0.75 -6.60
CA LEU A 111 8.54 -0.50 -5.34
C LEU A 111 8.54 1.00 -5.01
N ARG A 112 7.35 1.59 -4.92
CA ARG A 112 7.17 2.89 -4.28
C ARG A 112 7.25 2.68 -2.77
N VAL A 113 8.27 3.27 -2.13
CA VAL A 113 8.50 3.08 -0.69
C VAL A 113 7.32 3.67 0.09
N PRO A 114 6.58 2.86 0.87
CA PRO A 114 5.46 3.35 1.65
C PRO A 114 5.94 4.23 2.80
N LYS A 115 5.05 5.04 3.37
CA LYS A 115 5.38 5.92 4.50
C LYS A 115 5.56 5.13 5.80
N GLN A 116 4.87 3.99 5.90
CA GLN A 116 4.84 3.11 7.07
C GLN A 116 5.96 2.09 6.98
N LEU A 117 6.94 2.19 7.89
CA LEU A 117 8.08 1.28 7.91
C LEU A 117 7.68 -0.19 8.12
N PRO A 118 6.75 -0.55 9.03
CA PRO A 118 6.30 -1.93 9.18
C PRO A 118 5.69 -2.51 7.90
N TYR A 119 5.01 -1.68 7.09
CA TYR A 119 4.46 -2.12 5.82
C TYR A 119 5.57 -2.38 4.79
N LEU A 120 6.60 -1.54 4.73
CA LEU A 120 7.79 -1.84 3.91
C LEU A 120 8.44 -3.16 4.34
N GLU A 121 8.62 -3.38 5.64
CA GLU A 121 9.22 -4.63 6.17
C GLU A 121 8.39 -5.86 5.78
N TYR A 122 7.07 -5.79 5.94
CA TYR A 122 6.15 -6.82 5.45
C TYR A 122 6.32 -7.09 3.96
N GLN A 123 6.35 -6.04 3.14
CA GLN A 123 6.48 -6.17 1.70
C GLN A 123 7.80 -6.82 1.29
N LEU A 124 8.92 -6.38 1.88
CA LEU A 124 10.23 -6.92 1.56
C LEU A 124 10.37 -8.39 1.96
N ALA A 125 9.84 -8.79 3.13
CA ALA A 125 9.83 -10.19 3.55
C ALA A 125 9.04 -11.08 2.58
N ARG A 126 7.84 -10.64 2.18
CA ARG A 126 6.99 -11.36 1.21
C ARG A 126 7.63 -11.43 -0.17
N LEU A 127 8.29 -10.35 -0.62
CA LEU A 127 9.04 -10.34 -1.87
C LEU A 127 10.21 -11.32 -1.84
N ALA A 128 10.97 -11.35 -0.74
CA ALA A 128 12.15 -12.23 -0.59
C ALA A 128 11.80 -13.72 -0.70
N ASP A 129 10.60 -14.10 -0.25
CA ASP A 129 10.04 -15.46 -0.36
C ASP A 129 9.53 -15.78 -1.77
N ARG A 130 9.12 -14.75 -2.52
CA ARG A 130 8.43 -14.93 -3.81
C ARG A 130 9.31 -14.81 -5.04
N ILE A 131 10.30 -13.92 -5.02
CA ILE A 131 11.16 -13.65 -6.19
C ILE A 131 12.39 -14.56 -6.20
N ALA A 132 12.84 -14.94 -7.39
CA ALA A 132 14.00 -15.81 -7.55
C ALA A 132 15.31 -15.12 -7.15
N VAL A 133 16.32 -15.90 -6.75
CA VAL A 133 17.69 -15.42 -6.58
C VAL A 133 18.17 -14.78 -7.90
N GLY A 134 18.81 -13.62 -7.80
CA GLY A 134 19.23 -12.79 -8.92
C GLY A 134 18.20 -11.75 -9.37
N SER A 135 16.96 -11.79 -8.84
CA SER A 135 15.94 -10.78 -9.14
C SER A 135 16.35 -9.40 -8.64
N THR A 136 16.00 -8.36 -9.38
CA THR A 136 16.31 -6.97 -9.04
C THR A 136 15.12 -6.30 -8.35
N VAL A 137 15.35 -5.67 -7.21
CA VAL A 137 14.37 -4.83 -6.51
C VAL A 137 14.82 -3.38 -6.60
N LEU A 138 14.06 -2.57 -7.32
CA LEU A 138 14.20 -1.12 -7.38
C LEU A 138 13.19 -0.50 -6.43
N ALA A 139 13.65 0.33 -5.51
CA ALA A 139 12.79 1.04 -4.57
C ALA A 139 13.04 2.54 -4.62
N ALA A 140 12.00 3.35 -4.64
CA ALA A 140 12.18 4.81 -4.60
C ALA A 140 11.16 5.51 -3.71
N GLY A 141 11.53 6.69 -3.20
CA GLY A 141 10.75 7.52 -2.28
C GLY A 141 11.04 9.01 -2.49
N MET A 142 10.11 9.90 -2.14
CA MET A 142 10.45 11.32 -1.97
C MET A 142 11.31 11.47 -0.71
N ASP A 143 12.38 12.27 -0.75
CA ASP A 143 13.34 12.40 0.36
C ASP A 143 12.64 12.76 1.69
N LYS A 144 11.64 13.65 1.66
CA LYS A 144 10.85 14.08 2.84
C LYS A 144 10.03 12.96 3.50
N HIS A 145 9.86 11.82 2.84
CA HIS A 145 9.08 10.68 3.33
C HIS A 145 9.94 9.44 3.54
N LEU A 146 11.19 9.46 3.10
CA LEU A 146 12.09 8.31 3.21
C LEU A 146 12.66 8.21 4.61
N SER A 147 12.35 7.08 5.27
CA SER A 147 13.06 6.69 6.48
C SER A 147 14.53 6.42 6.18
N PRO A 148 15.45 6.78 7.10
CA PRO A 148 16.86 6.41 6.96
C PRO A 148 17.07 4.87 6.95
N ARG A 149 16.11 4.10 7.46
CA ARG A 149 16.19 2.63 7.56
C ARG A 149 15.93 1.89 6.24
N VAL A 150 15.47 2.56 5.18
CA VAL A 150 15.09 1.90 3.91
C VAL A 150 16.22 1.05 3.33
N ALA A 151 17.44 1.58 3.28
CA ALA A 151 18.60 0.82 2.76
C ALA A 151 18.89 -0.42 3.62
N SER A 152 18.95 -0.27 4.96
CA SER A 152 19.19 -1.40 5.86
C SER A 152 18.10 -2.48 5.79
N LEU A 153 16.85 -2.11 5.50
CA LEU A 153 15.76 -3.08 5.34
C LEU A 153 15.88 -3.84 4.01
N LEU A 154 16.20 -3.16 2.91
CA LEU A 154 16.52 -3.82 1.65
C LEU A 154 17.72 -4.77 1.81
N GLU A 155 18.76 -4.32 2.50
CA GLU A 155 19.94 -5.14 2.79
C GLU A 155 19.61 -6.35 3.64
N HIS A 156 18.71 -6.21 4.61
CA HIS A 156 18.32 -7.30 5.50
C HIS A 156 17.46 -8.35 4.79
N TYR A 157 16.37 -7.90 4.15
CA TYR A 157 15.35 -8.79 3.59
C TYR A 157 15.68 -9.28 2.17
N ILE A 158 16.33 -8.48 1.33
CA ILE A 158 16.54 -8.80 -0.09
C ILE A 158 18.00 -9.20 -0.36
N GLY A 159 18.96 -8.33 -0.04
CA GLY A 159 20.36 -8.56 -0.38
C GLY A 159 21.16 -7.28 -0.61
N PRO A 160 22.39 -7.38 -1.17
CA PRO A 160 23.28 -6.24 -1.41
C PRO A 160 22.54 -5.07 -2.05
N THR A 161 22.58 -3.91 -1.39
CA THR A 161 21.80 -2.74 -1.76
C THR A 161 22.71 -1.56 -2.09
N GLN A 162 22.40 -0.87 -3.18
CA GLN A 162 23.00 0.39 -3.54
C GLN A 162 22.00 1.52 -3.31
N ARG A 163 22.42 2.53 -2.56
CA ARG A 163 21.71 3.82 -2.45
C ARG A 163 22.22 4.77 -3.53
N HIS A 164 21.36 5.15 -4.45
CA HIS A 164 21.71 6.07 -5.54
C HIS A 164 21.71 7.52 -5.07
N ARG A 165 22.32 8.40 -5.88
CA ARG A 165 22.32 9.85 -5.62
C ARG A 165 20.88 10.37 -5.63
N GLY A 166 20.57 11.26 -4.69
CA GLY A 166 19.28 11.94 -4.65
C GLY A 166 19.11 12.86 -5.85
N GLN A 167 17.93 12.84 -6.46
CA GLN A 167 17.58 13.64 -7.64
C GLN A 167 16.14 14.14 -7.51
N ARG A 168 15.87 15.40 -7.87
CA ARG A 168 14.51 15.97 -7.88
C ARG A 168 13.73 15.75 -6.55
N LYS A 169 14.43 15.84 -5.41
CA LYS A 169 13.91 15.58 -4.04
C LYS A 169 13.38 14.15 -3.83
N ALA A 170 13.91 13.20 -4.60
CA ALA A 170 13.61 11.79 -4.53
C ALA A 170 14.91 10.97 -4.55
N ARG A 171 14.79 9.71 -4.16
CA ARG A 171 15.93 8.79 -4.10
C ARG A 171 15.53 7.40 -4.54
N LEU A 172 16.43 6.79 -5.30
CA LEU A 172 16.37 5.41 -5.77
C LEU A 172 17.32 4.53 -4.95
N PHE A 173 16.92 3.29 -4.74
CA PHE A 173 17.69 2.21 -4.17
C PHE A 173 17.57 1.01 -5.11
N SER A 174 18.64 0.25 -5.30
CA SER A 174 18.61 -1.01 -6.04
C SER A 174 19.18 -2.11 -5.17
N ALA A 175 18.48 -3.23 -5.06
CA ALA A 175 18.92 -4.41 -4.35
C ALA A 175 18.84 -5.64 -5.27
N CYS A 176 19.76 -6.58 -5.10
CA CYS A 176 19.73 -7.87 -5.78
C CYS A 176 19.35 -8.95 -4.78
N ARG A 177 18.36 -9.79 -5.11
CA ARG A 177 17.98 -10.94 -4.28
C ARG A 177 19.12 -11.93 -4.27
N ASP A 178 19.80 -12.09 -3.13
CA ASP A 178 20.88 -13.09 -3.00
C ASP A 178 20.32 -14.47 -2.62
N ALA A 179 21.17 -15.40 -2.19
CA ALA A 179 20.74 -16.78 -1.86
C ALA A 179 20.28 -16.97 -0.40
N ARG A 180 20.15 -15.91 0.41
CA ARG A 180 19.74 -16.04 1.82
C ARG A 180 18.32 -16.61 1.93
N ALA A 181 18.04 -17.30 3.04
CA ALA A 181 16.66 -17.67 3.36
C ALA A 181 15.81 -16.41 3.54
N ALA A 182 14.57 -16.44 3.04
CA ALA A 182 13.63 -15.35 3.26
C ALA A 182 13.35 -15.21 4.76
N ALA A 183 13.50 -14.01 5.29
CA ALA A 183 13.12 -13.72 6.66
C ALA A 183 11.59 -13.68 6.77
N SER A 184 11.07 -14.16 7.91
CA SER A 184 9.64 -14.08 8.19
C SER A 184 9.17 -12.61 8.21
N PRO A 185 7.97 -12.31 7.69
CA PRO A 185 7.40 -10.98 7.82
C PRO A 185 7.19 -10.62 9.31
N PRO A 186 7.21 -9.33 9.67
CA PRO A 186 6.81 -8.91 11.00
C PRO A 186 5.37 -9.40 11.28
N GLY A 187 5.14 -9.90 12.49
CA GLY A 187 3.82 -10.38 12.90
C GLY A 187 2.76 -9.27 12.91
N GLU A 188 1.49 -9.67 13.02
CA GLU A 188 0.41 -8.75 13.34
C GLU A 188 0.72 -8.03 14.65
N ALA A 189 0.46 -6.71 14.68
CA ALA A 189 0.51 -5.99 15.95
C ALA A 189 -0.73 -6.36 16.75
N ALA A 190 -0.59 -6.40 18.07
CA ALA A 190 -1.69 -6.60 18.98
C ALA A 190 -1.60 -5.60 20.13
N TYR A 191 -2.74 -5.12 20.59
CA TYR A 191 -2.83 -4.30 21.80
C TYR A 191 -4.14 -4.55 22.52
N HIS A 192 -4.13 -4.37 23.84
CA HIS A 192 -5.34 -4.38 24.64
C HIS A 192 -6.02 -3.01 24.62
N CYS A 193 -7.28 -2.97 24.19
CA CYS A 193 -8.11 -1.78 24.16
C CYS A 193 -8.95 -1.70 25.42
N GLU A 194 -8.42 -1.04 26.47
CA GLU A 194 -9.10 -0.88 27.77
C GLU A 194 -10.55 -0.39 27.63
N ALA A 195 -10.77 0.64 26.81
CA ALA A 195 -12.10 1.23 26.59
C ALA A 195 -13.13 0.26 25.98
N ALA A 196 -12.68 -0.81 25.30
CA ALA A 196 -13.53 -1.82 24.71
C ALA A 196 -13.42 -3.19 25.39
N GLY A 197 -12.50 -3.36 26.34
CA GLY A 197 -12.23 -4.61 27.06
C GLY A 197 -11.80 -5.78 26.16
N VAL A 198 -11.11 -5.51 25.05
CA VAL A 198 -10.73 -6.55 24.06
C VAL A 198 -9.30 -6.41 23.57
N GLU A 199 -8.68 -7.52 23.19
CA GLU A 199 -7.42 -7.53 22.44
C GLU A 199 -7.69 -7.41 20.94
N LEU A 200 -7.17 -6.35 20.33
CA LEU A 200 -7.26 -6.09 18.90
C LEU A 200 -5.97 -6.46 18.19
N ARG A 201 -6.09 -6.96 16.97
CA ARG A 201 -4.98 -7.26 16.07
C ARG A 201 -5.05 -6.40 14.81
N ALA A 202 -3.89 -6.10 14.24
CA ALA A 202 -3.79 -5.24 13.07
C ALA A 202 -2.63 -5.63 12.13
N GLN A 203 -2.90 -5.55 10.83
CA GLN A 203 -1.95 -5.77 9.74
C GLN A 203 -0.98 -4.58 9.55
N ALA A 204 0.08 -4.80 8.77
CA ALA A 204 1.28 -3.96 8.72
C ALA A 204 1.03 -2.48 8.32
N ASN A 205 0.02 -2.23 7.48
CA ASN A 205 -0.33 -0.90 6.99
C ASN A 205 -1.48 -0.22 7.75
N VAL A 206 -2.03 -0.86 8.78
CA VAL A 206 -3.22 -0.34 9.49
C VAL A 206 -2.87 0.84 10.39
N PHE A 207 -3.73 1.86 10.38
CA PHE A 207 -3.61 3.03 11.23
C PHE A 207 -3.60 2.66 12.72
N SER A 208 -2.69 3.26 13.49
CA SER A 208 -2.53 3.00 14.93
C SER A 208 -2.49 1.51 15.29
N ARG A 209 -1.83 0.68 14.47
CA ARG A 209 -1.85 -0.80 14.59
C ARG A 209 -1.48 -1.37 15.98
N ASP A 210 -0.69 -0.65 16.77
CA ASP A 210 -0.13 -1.13 18.04
C ASP A 210 -0.70 -0.45 19.30
N ARG A 211 -1.69 0.43 19.16
CA ARG A 211 -2.33 1.12 20.29
C ARG A 211 -3.66 1.76 19.90
N LEU A 212 -4.49 2.09 20.89
CA LEU A 212 -5.69 2.89 20.65
C LEU A 212 -5.32 4.35 20.33
N ASP A 213 -5.83 4.87 19.21
CA ASP A 213 -5.70 6.28 18.86
C ASP A 213 -6.50 7.18 19.82
N GLY A 214 -6.01 8.40 20.05
CA GLY A 214 -6.66 9.35 20.96
C GLY A 214 -8.06 9.78 20.49
N GLY A 215 -8.26 9.92 19.18
CA GLY A 215 -9.55 10.22 18.58
C GLY A 215 -10.52 9.05 18.69
N SER A 216 -10.08 7.83 18.36
CA SER A 216 -10.88 6.62 18.56
C SER A 216 -11.30 6.45 20.02
N ARG A 217 -10.41 6.71 20.98
CA ARG A 217 -10.74 6.67 22.41
C ARG A 217 -11.87 7.64 22.77
N LEU A 218 -11.80 8.88 22.31
CA LEU A 218 -12.85 9.87 22.55
C LEU A 218 -14.20 9.43 21.97
N LEU A 219 -14.19 8.82 20.77
CA LEU A 219 -15.40 8.28 20.15
C LEU A 219 -15.99 7.12 20.95
N LEU A 220 -15.15 6.22 21.50
CA LEU A 220 -15.60 5.13 22.37
C LEU A 220 -16.27 5.63 23.66
N GLU A 221 -15.81 6.75 24.22
CA GLU A 221 -16.40 7.35 25.44
C GLU A 221 -17.81 7.92 25.19
N VAL A 222 -18.08 8.40 23.97
CA VAL A 222 -19.39 8.97 23.62
C VAL A 222 -20.34 7.95 22.98
N LEU A 223 -19.82 6.84 22.48
CA LEU A 223 -20.59 5.76 21.83
C LEU A 223 -21.84 5.33 22.61
N PRO A 224 -21.78 5.12 23.94
CA PRO A 224 -22.94 4.69 24.74
C PRO A 224 -24.08 5.72 24.79
N ARG A 225 -23.85 6.96 24.34
CA ARG A 225 -24.86 8.03 24.30
C ARG A 225 -25.66 8.02 23.00
N LEU A 226 -25.25 7.22 22.02
CA LEU A 226 -25.94 7.12 20.74
C LEU A 226 -27.18 6.24 20.86
N SER A 227 -28.22 6.57 20.09
CA SER A 227 -29.38 5.70 19.96
C SER A 227 -29.04 4.51 19.04
N PRO A 228 -29.53 3.30 19.33
CA PRO A 228 -29.37 2.16 18.44
C PRO A 228 -29.94 2.44 17.04
N ALA A 229 -29.29 1.89 16.03
CA ALA A 229 -29.73 1.93 14.64
C ALA A 229 -29.81 0.50 14.07
N THR A 230 -30.61 0.31 13.02
CA THR A 230 -30.64 -0.99 12.33
C THR A 230 -29.29 -1.29 11.69
N THR A 231 -28.73 -0.32 10.98
CA THR A 231 -27.46 -0.46 10.26
C THR A 231 -26.51 0.65 10.68
N VAL A 232 -25.29 0.27 11.08
CA VAL A 232 -24.18 1.20 11.35
C VAL A 232 -23.06 0.96 10.36
N ILE A 233 -22.40 2.03 9.92
CA ILE A 233 -21.25 1.97 9.03
C ILE A 233 -20.03 2.50 9.78
N ASP A 234 -19.03 1.65 9.99
CA ASP A 234 -17.70 2.04 10.45
C ASP A 234 -16.86 2.41 9.22
N LEU A 235 -16.82 3.71 8.91
CA LEU A 235 -16.15 4.26 7.73
C LEU A 235 -14.70 4.62 8.05
N ALA A 236 -13.76 4.15 7.23
CA ALA A 236 -12.32 4.11 7.53
C ALA A 236 -12.06 3.29 8.80
N CYS A 237 -12.59 2.06 8.81
CA CYS A 237 -12.67 1.25 10.00
C CYS A 237 -11.32 0.86 10.62
N GLY A 238 -10.23 0.88 9.87
CA GLY A 238 -8.93 0.42 10.36
C GLY A 238 -9.01 -1.01 10.88
N ASN A 239 -8.68 -1.23 12.16
CA ASN A 239 -8.79 -2.54 12.81
C ASN A 239 -10.21 -2.90 13.32
N GLY A 240 -11.20 -2.02 13.08
CA GLY A 240 -12.62 -2.24 13.41
C GLY A 240 -13.00 -1.92 14.85
N VAL A 241 -12.16 -1.24 15.63
CA VAL A 241 -12.41 -0.99 17.07
C VAL A 241 -13.76 -0.30 17.35
N LEU A 242 -14.16 0.68 16.54
CA LEU A 242 -15.39 1.43 16.75
C LEU A 242 -16.62 0.60 16.42
N GLY A 243 -16.63 -0.06 15.26
CA GLY A 243 -17.71 -0.96 14.88
C GLY A 243 -17.88 -2.12 15.87
N LEU A 244 -16.78 -2.74 16.32
CA LEU A 244 -16.83 -3.79 17.34
C LEU A 244 -17.44 -3.31 18.65
N ALA A 245 -17.06 -2.11 19.10
CA ALA A 245 -17.66 -1.53 20.30
C ALA A 245 -19.16 -1.26 20.11
N ALA A 246 -19.57 -0.75 18.94
CA ALA A 246 -20.98 -0.50 18.62
C ALA A 246 -21.80 -1.80 18.67
N LEU A 247 -21.28 -2.88 18.08
CA LEU A 247 -21.93 -4.18 18.07
C LEU A 247 -22.07 -4.75 19.49
N ARG A 248 -21.00 -4.72 20.29
CA ARG A 248 -21.00 -5.23 21.67
C ARG A 248 -21.93 -4.44 22.60
N GLN A 249 -22.17 -3.17 22.30
CA GLN A 249 -23.10 -2.32 23.05
C GLN A 249 -24.55 -2.43 22.54
N GLY A 250 -24.82 -3.22 21.51
CA GLY A 250 -26.16 -3.35 20.93
C GLY A 250 -26.63 -2.08 20.20
N LEU A 251 -25.70 -1.24 19.74
CA LEU A 251 -26.02 -0.02 18.98
C LEU A 251 -26.38 -0.31 17.52
N ALA A 252 -26.12 -1.53 17.04
CA ALA A 252 -26.35 -1.94 15.67
C ALA A 252 -26.84 -3.39 15.60
N SER A 253 -27.88 -3.67 14.80
CA SER A 253 -28.21 -5.04 14.39
C SER A 253 -27.43 -5.51 13.17
N GLU A 254 -27.01 -4.57 12.32
CA GLU A 254 -26.17 -4.78 11.15
C GLU A 254 -24.99 -3.80 11.17
N LEU A 255 -23.80 -4.29 10.84
CA LEU A 255 -22.59 -3.49 10.87
C LEU A 255 -21.81 -3.66 9.57
N VAL A 256 -21.49 -2.54 8.92
CA VAL A 256 -20.68 -2.49 7.71
C VAL A 256 -19.33 -1.87 8.04
N PHE A 257 -18.26 -2.62 7.80
CA PHE A 257 -16.89 -2.11 7.87
C PHE A 257 -16.44 -1.70 6.46
N ALA A 258 -16.02 -0.44 6.31
CA ALA A 258 -15.55 0.10 5.04
C ALA A 258 -14.20 0.79 5.20
N ASP A 259 -13.24 0.43 4.36
CA ASP A 259 -11.91 1.01 4.33
C ASP A 259 -11.34 0.89 2.91
N GLU A 260 -10.41 1.79 2.56
CA GLU A 260 -9.69 1.71 1.28
C GLU A 260 -8.54 0.70 1.35
N SER A 261 -8.07 0.40 2.56
CA SER A 261 -7.00 -0.55 2.83
C SER A 261 -7.52 -1.99 2.91
N ALA A 262 -7.00 -2.88 2.07
CA ALA A 262 -7.27 -4.31 2.16
C ALA A 262 -6.81 -4.89 3.52
N MET A 263 -5.67 -4.43 4.04
CA MET A 263 -5.15 -4.80 5.35
C MET A 263 -6.05 -4.34 6.51
N ALA A 264 -6.69 -3.18 6.40
CA ALA A 264 -7.68 -2.71 7.38
C ALA A 264 -8.91 -3.63 7.38
N ILE A 265 -9.49 -3.88 6.20
CA ILE A 265 -10.63 -4.81 6.06
C ILE A 265 -10.30 -6.20 6.62
N ALA A 266 -9.12 -6.74 6.32
CA ALA A 266 -8.67 -8.02 6.86
C ALA A 266 -8.53 -7.99 8.40
N SER A 267 -8.01 -6.89 8.96
CA SER A 267 -7.86 -6.73 10.41
C SER A 267 -9.20 -6.65 11.12
N ALA A 268 -10.12 -5.81 10.62
CA ALA A 268 -11.48 -5.70 11.14
C ALA A 268 -12.20 -7.05 11.09
N ARG A 269 -12.15 -7.75 9.94
CA ARG A 269 -12.72 -9.09 9.79
C ARG A 269 -12.14 -10.10 10.78
N GLY A 270 -10.82 -10.13 10.95
CA GLY A 270 -10.14 -11.02 11.89
C GLY A 270 -10.52 -10.75 13.34
N ASN A 271 -10.66 -9.47 13.72
CA ASN A 271 -11.09 -9.10 15.07
C ASN A 271 -12.57 -9.45 15.32
N VAL A 272 -13.46 -9.21 14.34
CA VAL A 272 -14.87 -9.63 14.43
C VAL A 272 -14.96 -11.14 14.64
N ALA A 273 -14.31 -11.93 13.79
CA ALA A 273 -14.34 -13.39 13.88
C ALA A 273 -13.81 -13.93 15.22
N ARG A 274 -12.89 -13.21 15.88
CA ARG A 274 -12.33 -13.56 17.19
C ARG A 274 -13.19 -13.13 18.37
N LEU A 275 -13.87 -12.00 18.28
CA LEU A 275 -14.47 -11.30 19.42
C LEU A 275 -15.99 -11.30 19.42
N VAL A 276 -16.59 -11.71 18.30
CA VAL A 276 -18.03 -11.77 18.07
C VAL A 276 -18.35 -13.15 17.49
N PRO A 277 -18.62 -14.14 18.35
CA PRO A 277 -18.98 -15.50 17.94
C PRO A 277 -20.37 -15.58 17.32
#